data_AF-A0A1J5PN76-F1
#
_entry.id   AF-A0A1J5PN76-F1
#
_cell.length_a   1.000
_cell.length_b   1.000
_cell.length_c   1.000
_cell.angle_alpha   90.00
_cell.angle_beta   90.00
_cell.angle_gamma   90.00
#
_symmetry.space_group_name_H-M   'P 1'
#
loop_
_entity.id
_entity.type
_entity.pdbx_description
1 polymer ?
#
loop_
_entity_poly.entity_id
_entity_poly.type
_entity_poly.pdbx_seq_one_letter_code
_entity_poly.pdbx_strand_id
1 'polypeptide(L)' 'MVEVSKLNISFSTLGVGNQFIQQAERLGLFNLGDVMEVNLAKLKKHKEFSFTWYADMLDLLKDQGLLRQFQENQL' A
#
# COMPACT_ATOMS: atom_id res chain seq x y z
N MET A 1 7.16 -9.10 -16.40
CA MET A 1 5.73 -9.06 -15.99
C MET A 1 5.71 -9.32 -14.51
N VAL A 2 5.24 -8.37 -13.69
CA VAL A 2 4.97 -8.65 -12.28
C VAL A 2 3.82 -9.66 -12.26
N GLU A 3 4.02 -10.83 -11.66
CA GLU A 3 2.98 -11.85 -11.54
C GLU A 3 1.78 -11.25 -10.82
N VAL A 4 0.62 -11.25 -11.47
CA VAL A 4 -0.68 -10.76 -10.95
C VAL A 4 -1.00 -11.41 -9.58
N SER A 5 -0.46 -12.59 -9.32
CA SER A 5 -0.52 -13.32 -8.05
C SER A 5 0.00 -12.52 -6.86
N LYS A 6 0.98 -11.61 -7.04
CA LYS A 6 1.54 -10.81 -5.94
C LYS A 6 0.62 -9.69 -5.46
N LEU A 7 -0.31 -9.23 -6.30
CA LEU A 7 -1.18 -8.10 -5.97
C LEU A 7 -2.32 -8.50 -5.03
N ASN A 8 -2.76 -9.76 -5.08
CA ASN A 8 -3.79 -10.29 -4.18
C ASN A 8 -3.26 -10.75 -2.82
N ILE A 9 -1.98 -10.52 -2.54
CA ILE A 9 -1.35 -10.88 -1.27
C ILE A 9 -1.83 -9.92 -0.18
N SER A 10 -2.49 -10.45 0.85
CA SER A 10 -2.91 -9.69 2.02
C SER A 10 -1.71 -9.22 2.82
N PHE A 11 -1.78 -8.01 3.38
CA PHE A 11 -0.75 -7.47 4.27
C PHE A 11 -0.40 -8.41 5.43
N SER A 12 -1.38 -9.17 5.94
CA SER A 12 -1.17 -10.18 7.00
C SER A 12 -0.10 -11.22 6.66
N THR A 13 0.09 -11.53 5.38
CA THR A 13 1.07 -12.50 4.89
C THR A 13 2.44 -11.90 4.56
N LEU A 14 2.55 -10.56 4.58
CA LEU A 14 3.77 -9.82 4.27
C LEU A 14 4.60 -9.47 5.51
N GLY A 15 4.18 -9.91 6.70
CA GLY A 15 4.91 -9.69 7.94
C GLY A 15 4.90 -8.23 8.42
N VAL A 16 4.02 -7.38 7.89
CA VAL A 16 3.86 -6.00 8.38
C VAL A 16 3.13 -5.95 9.71
N GLY A 17 3.42 -4.93 10.51
CA GLY A 17 2.86 -4.82 11.86
C GLY A 17 1.35 -4.63 11.87
N ASN A 18 0.68 -5.15 12.91
CA ASN A 18 -0.79 -5.05 13.06
C ASN A 18 -1.32 -3.61 13.02
N GLN A 19 -0.55 -2.62 13.51
CA GLN A 19 -0.94 -1.21 13.45
C GLN A 19 -1.04 -0.72 12.00
N PHE A 20 -0.07 -1.10 11.16
CA PHE A 20 -0.09 -0.78 9.73
C PHE A 20 -1.31 -1.40 9.06
N ILE A 21 -1.58 -2.68 9.32
CA ILE A 21 -2.72 -3.41 8.74
C ILE A 21 -4.04 -2.74 9.13
N GLN A 22 -4.27 -2.47 10.42
CA GLN A 22 -5.51 -1.83 10.87
C GLN A 22 -5.71 -0.45 10.25
N GLN A 23 -4.64 0.34 10.12
CA GLN A 23 -4.72 1.65 9.48
C GLN A 23 -4.99 1.53 7.97
N ALA A 24 -4.37 0.55 7.29
CA ALA A 24 -4.63 0.24 5.89
C ALA A 24 -6.11 -0.15 5.67
N GLU A 25 -6.65 -1.04 6.50
CA GLU A 25 -8.05 -1.46 6.43
C GLU A 25 -9.02 -0.29 6.62
N ARG A 26 -8.73 0.62 7.57
CA ARG A 26 -9.52 1.84 7.76
C ARG A 26 -9.41 2.84 6.60
N LEU A 27 -8.32 2.76 5.82
CA LEU A 27 -8.14 3.48 4.57
C LEU A 27 -8.80 2.77 3.38
N GLY A 28 -9.39 1.59 3.60
CA GLY A 28 -10.02 0.76 2.56
C GLY A 28 -9.03 -0.04 1.73
N LEU A 29 -7.83 -0.28 2.24
CA LEU A 29 -6.74 -0.99 1.57
C LEU A 29 -6.49 -2.31 2.30
N PHE A 30 -6.63 -3.43 1.60
CA PHE A 30 -6.54 -4.78 2.18
C PHE A 30 -5.39 -5.62 1.61
N ASN A 31 -4.90 -5.26 0.42
CA ASN A 31 -3.84 -5.95 -0.29
C ASN A 31 -2.97 -4.97 -1.10
N LEU A 32 -1.91 -5.49 -1.72
CA LEU A 32 -0.99 -4.70 -2.55
C LEU A 32 -1.66 -4.15 -3.81
N GLY A 33 -2.61 -4.87 -4.41
CA GLY A 33 -3.40 -4.41 -5.55
C GLY A 33 -4.17 -3.12 -5.23
N ASP A 34 -4.88 -3.09 -4.10
CA ASP A 34 -5.62 -1.90 -3.65
C ASP A 34 -4.69 -0.69 -3.51
N VAL A 35 -3.46 -0.91 -3.00
CA VAL A 35 -2.43 0.14 -2.88
C VAL A 35 -1.98 0.61 -4.25
N MET A 36 -1.75 -0.31 -5.20
CA MET A 36 -1.26 0.05 -6.53
C MET A 36 -2.26 0.86 -7.35
N GLU A 37 -3.56 0.70 -7.08
CA GLU A 37 -4.67 1.40 -7.76
C GLU A 37 -5.19 2.62 -6.98
N VAL A 38 -4.67 2.86 -5.77
CA VAL A 38 -5.19 3.94 -4.92
C VAL A 38 -4.92 5.30 -5.53
N ASN A 39 -5.92 6.18 -5.45
CA ASN A 39 -5.73 7.59 -5.76
C ASN A 39 -5.09 8.30 -4.58
N LEU A 40 -3.78 8.60 -4.67
CA LEU A 40 -3.05 9.25 -3.57
C LEU A 40 -3.62 10.62 -3.18
N ALA A 41 -4.15 11.40 -4.12
CA ALA A 41 -4.73 12.71 -3.82
C ALA A 41 -6.00 12.59 -2.96
N LYS A 42 -6.79 11.53 -3.14
CA LYS A 42 -7.93 11.20 -2.26
C LYS A 42 -7.46 10.60 -0.94
N LEU A 43 -6.49 9.68 -0.98
CA LEU A 43 -5.97 9.01 0.20
C LEU A 43 -5.38 10.00 1.21
N LYS A 44 -4.59 10.98 0.75
CA LYS A 44 -4.00 12.04 1.58
C LYS A 44 -5.01 12.92 2.31
N LYS A 45 -6.26 12.96 1.85
CA LYS A 45 -7.35 13.71 2.49
C LYS A 45 -8.11 12.88 3.52
N HIS A 46 -7.86 11.57 3.59
CA HIS A 46 -8.54 10.70 4.53
C HIS A 46 -8.04 10.93 5.96
N LYS A 47 -8.94 10.94 6.95
CA LYS A 47 -8.60 11.25 8.35
C LYS A 47 -7.63 10.26 9.00
N GLU A 48 -7.65 9.01 8.53
CA GLU A 48 -6.77 7.94 9.02
C GLU A 48 -5.43 7.92 8.26
N PHE A 49 -5.22 8.82 7.29
CA PHE A 49 -3.95 8.90 6.58
C PHE A 49 -2.91 9.62 7.45
N SER A 50 -1.70 9.08 7.49
CA SER A 50 -0.55 9.75 8.11
C SER A 50 0.69 9.60 7.22
N PHE A 51 1.59 10.58 7.28
CA PHE A 51 2.84 10.52 6.53
C PHE A 51 3.75 9.40 7.01
N THR A 52 3.70 9.04 8.29
CA THR A 52 4.41 7.89 8.85
C THR A 52 3.93 6.59 8.22
N TRP A 53 2.61 6.34 8.21
CA TRP A 53 2.06 5.15 7.58
C TRP A 53 2.35 5.11 6.08
N TYR A 54 2.31 6.27 5.41
CA TYR A 54 2.68 6.38 4.00
C TYR A 54 4.14 6.00 3.76
N ALA A 55 5.07 6.44 4.60
CA ALA A 55 6.47 6.03 4.51
C ALA A 55 6.64 4.52 4.69
N ASP A 56 5.99 3.93 5.71
CA ASP A 56 6.00 2.48 5.94
C ASP A 56 5.44 1.71 4.73
N MET A 57 4.41 2.24 4.08
CA MET A 57 3.83 1.66 2.88
C MET A 57 4.79 1.74 1.68
N LEU A 58 5.52 2.84 1.51
CA LEU A 58 6.54 2.96 0.46
C LEU A 58 7.69 1.98 0.67
N ASP A 59 8.13 1.77 1.92
CA ASP A 59 9.15 0.79 2.26
C ASP A 59 8.66 -0.64 1.99
N LEU A 60 7.41 -0.96 2.34
CA LEU A 60 6.79 -2.23 1.97
C LEU A 60 6.81 -2.45 0.46
N LEU A 61 6.38 -1.46 -0.33
CA LEU A 61 6.39 -1.56 -1.79
C LEU A 61 7.82 -1.72 -2.34
N LYS A 62 8.81 -1.12 -1.70
CA LYS A 62 10.23 -1.28 -2.08
C LYS A 62 10.69 -2.71 -1.86
N ASP A 63 10.38 -3.29 -0.71
CA ASP A 63 10.73 -4.68 -0.36
C ASP A 63 10.05 -5.68 -1.29
N GLN A 64 8.83 -5.37 -1.75
CA GLN A 64 8.12 -6.18 -2.74
C GLN A 64 8.55 -5.92 -4.19
N GLY A 65 9.45 -4.95 -4.44
CA GLY A 65 9.90 -4.57 -5.78
C GLY A 65 8.84 -3.82 -6.61
N LEU A 66 7.80 -3.28 -5.98
CA LEU A 66 6.65 -2.61 -6.59
C LEU A 66 6.74 -1.08 -6.55
N LEU A 67 7.62 -0.51 -5.74
CA LEU A 67 7.71 0.94 -5.51
C LEU A 67 7.81 1.74 -6.80
N ARG A 68 8.65 1.30 -7.75
CA ARG A 68 8.85 2.01 -9.01
C ARG A 68 7.55 2.07 -9.84
N GLN A 69 6.88 0.93 -9.97
CA GLN A 69 5.61 0.87 -10.70
C GLN A 69 4.54 1.71 -10.01
N PHE A 70 4.51 1.71 -8.67
CA PHE A 70 3.59 2.56 -7.93
C PHE A 70 3.84 4.05 -8.21
N GLN A 71 5.09 4.50 -8.21
CA GLN A 71 5.43 5.89 -8.51
C GLN A 71 5.05 6.27 -9.95
N GLU A 72 5.30 5.38 -10.92
CA GLU A 72 4.91 5.57 -12.32
C GLU A 72 3.39 5.72 -12.49
N ASN A 73 2.57 5.00 -11.70
CA ASN A 73 1.11 5.11 -11.71
C ASN A 73 0.56 6.43 -11.12
N GLN A 74 1.39 7.20 -10.41
CA GLN A 74 0.98 8.41 -9.68
C GLN A 74 1.46 9.70 -10.34
N LEU A 75 2.23 9.60 -11.42
CA LEU A 75 2.63 10.68 -12.33
C LEU A 75 1.47 11.04 -13.27
#